data_AF-X1U9T7-F1
#
_entry.id   AF-X1U9T7-F1
#
_cell.length_a   1.000
_cell.length_b   1.000
_cell.length_c   1.000
_cell.angle_alpha   90.00
_cell.angle_beta   90.00
_cell.angle_gamma   90.00
#
_symmetry.space_group_name_H-M   'P 1'
#
loop_
_entity.id
_entity.type
_entity.pdbx_description
1 polymer ?
#
loop_
_entity_poly.entity_id
_entity_poly.type
_entity_poly.pdbx_seq_one_letter_code
_entity_poly.pdbx_strand_id
1 'polypeptide(L)'
;MQKTKIEWCDMTWNPVVGCKHNCKYCYARRMNDRFKFIPDWNVPKFYPERLHQPYGKFPAAKIFVVSMGDLFGNWVPKDWIEAVIKVALDCSMHQFMFLTKNPGRYHEFTFSENCWLGATVERLNDEGYDRMSHLNATKTNAKKFLSIEPILGSFNCL
;
A
#
# COMPACT_ATOMS: atom_id res chain seq x y z
N MET A 1 -0.39 15.33 -7.54
CA MET A 1 0.61 14.41 -6.95
C MET A 1 2.00 14.88 -7.36
N GLN A 2 3.04 14.58 -6.58
CA GLN A 2 4.42 14.97 -6.90
C GLN A 2 5.26 13.74 -7.26
N LYS A 3 6.31 13.96 -8.06
CA LYS A 3 7.32 12.93 -8.32
C LYS A 3 8.00 12.53 -7.02
N THR A 4 8.24 11.24 -6.85
CA THR A 4 8.93 10.70 -5.69
C THR A 4 10.40 10.44 -5.98
N LYS A 5 11.21 10.32 -4.93
CA LYS A 5 12.60 9.82 -5.01
C LYS A 5 12.69 8.30 -4.85
N ILE A 6 11.55 7.62 -4.67
CA ILE A 6 11.47 6.17 -4.58
C ILE A 6 11.70 5.60 -5.98
N GLU A 7 12.75 4.79 -6.14
CA GLU A 7 13.31 4.43 -7.46
C GLU A 7 12.36 3.59 -8.33
N TRP A 8 11.47 2.81 -7.71
CA TRP A 8 10.61 1.86 -8.40
C TRP A 8 9.23 2.40 -8.79
N CYS A 9 8.83 3.58 -8.30
CA CYS A 9 7.57 4.25 -8.67
C CYS A 9 7.79 5.71 -9.07
N ASP A 10 6.91 6.25 -9.91
CA ASP A 10 7.03 7.63 -10.40
C ASP A 10 6.42 8.62 -9.39
N MET A 11 5.38 8.21 -8.68
CA MET A 11 4.59 9.06 -7.78
C MET A 11 4.10 8.29 -6.56
N THR A 12 3.79 9.02 -5.49
CA THR A 12 3.03 8.48 -4.35
C THR A 12 1.66 9.13 -4.27
N TRP A 13 0.67 8.36 -3.82
CA TRP A 13 -0.69 8.82 -3.63
C TRP A 13 -1.21 8.37 -2.27
N ASN A 14 -1.57 9.32 -1.40
CA ASN A 14 -1.86 9.06 0.02
C ASN A 14 -3.28 9.52 0.43
N PRO A 15 -4.34 8.84 -0.05
CA PRO A 15 -5.72 9.11 0.39
C PRO A 15 -5.96 8.64 1.84
N VAL A 16 -5.17 7.71 2.36
CA VAL A 16 -5.15 7.31 3.77
C VAL A 16 -3.76 7.57 4.33
N VAL A 17 -3.68 8.10 5.56
CA VAL A 17 -2.43 8.33 6.30
C VAL A 17 -2.56 7.76 7.70
N GLY A 18 -1.50 7.14 8.21
CA GLY A 18 -1.46 6.52 9.53
C GLY A 18 -1.58 5.00 9.47
N CYS A 19 -1.11 4.34 10.52
CA CYS A 19 -1.03 2.89 10.60
C CYS A 19 -0.87 2.43 12.05
N LYS A 20 -1.57 1.35 12.44
CA LYS A 20 -1.48 0.80 13.81
C LYS A 20 -0.36 -0.21 14.00
N HIS A 21 0.37 -0.59 12.94
CA HIS A 21 1.56 -1.43 13.09
C HIS A 21 2.64 -0.70 13.90
N ASN A 22 3.21 -1.36 14.90
CA ASN A 22 4.24 -0.79 15.75
C ASN A 22 5.67 -1.09 15.25
N CYS A 23 5.93 -0.86 13.96
CA CYS A 23 7.24 -1.18 13.37
C CYS A 23 8.31 -0.21 13.89
N LYS A 24 9.34 -0.73 14.55
CA LYS A 24 10.46 0.09 15.10
C LYS A 24 11.21 0.89 14.03
N TYR A 25 11.20 0.42 12.78
CA TYR A 25 11.92 1.01 11.65
C TYR A 25 11.05 1.91 10.76
N CYS A 26 9.77 2.14 11.10
CA CYS A 26 8.80 2.80 10.24
C CYS A 26 9.27 4.20 9.80
N TYR A 27 9.60 4.35 8.52
CA TYR A 27 9.98 5.65 7.97
C TYR A 27 8.79 6.63 8.01
N ALA A 28 7.57 6.15 7.73
CA ALA A 28 6.40 6.99 7.60
C ALA A 28 5.97 7.58 8.95
N ARG A 29 6.08 6.79 10.04
CA ARG A 29 5.90 7.27 11.42
C ARG A 29 6.91 8.39 11.75
N ARG A 30 8.20 8.17 11.48
CA ARG A 30 9.24 9.20 11.68
C ARG A 30 8.99 10.47 10.86
N MET A 31 8.51 10.31 9.62
CA MET A 31 8.12 11.45 8.79
C MET A 31 6.92 12.19 9.38
N ASN A 32 5.92 11.49 9.92
CA ASN A 32 4.81 12.12 10.63
C ASN A 32 5.27 12.82 11.91
N ASP A 33 6.19 12.23 12.67
CA ASP A 33 6.74 12.86 13.87
C ASP A 33 7.43 14.20 13.56
N ARG A 34 8.09 14.29 12.38
CA ARG A 34 8.75 15.50 11.91
C ARG A 34 7.80 16.53 11.31
N PHE A 35 6.93 16.12 10.38
CA PHE A 35 6.14 17.03 9.55
C PHE A 35 4.68 17.16 9.98
N LYS A 36 4.23 16.35 10.94
CA LYS A 36 2.88 16.37 11.53
C LYS A 36 1.76 16.29 10.50
N PHE A 37 1.83 15.31 9.57
CA PHE A 37 0.78 15.08 8.57
C PHE A 37 -0.59 14.77 9.21
N ILE A 38 -0.58 14.00 10.30
CA ILE A 38 -1.73 13.73 11.18
C ILE A 38 -1.34 13.90 12.66
N PRO A 39 -2.30 14.29 13.53
CA PRO A 39 -2.02 14.49 14.96
C PRO A 39 -1.56 13.21 15.69
N ASP A 40 -2.23 12.09 15.41
CA ASP A 40 -1.90 10.78 15.99
C ASP A 40 -1.71 9.75 14.86
N TRP A 41 -0.49 9.20 14.76
CA TRP A 41 -0.15 8.19 13.76
C TRP A 41 -0.97 6.90 13.88
N ASN A 42 -1.37 6.54 15.09
CA ASN A 42 -2.10 5.31 15.37
C ASN A 42 -3.62 5.46 15.17
N VAL A 43 -4.09 6.64 14.76
CA VAL A 43 -5.48 6.91 14.36
C VAL A 43 -5.48 7.26 12.87
N PRO A 44 -5.58 6.27 11.96
CA PRO A 44 -5.53 6.52 10.54
C PRO A 44 -6.63 7.47 10.09
N LYS A 45 -6.28 8.38 9.19
CA LYS A 45 -7.17 9.41 8.66
C LYS A 45 -7.33 9.23 7.16
N PHE A 46 -8.59 9.27 6.73
CA PHE A 46 -8.97 9.34 5.33
C PHE A 46 -9.06 10.78 4.85
N TYR A 47 -8.65 11.00 3.61
CA TYR A 47 -8.68 12.27 2.91
C TYR A 47 -9.43 12.08 1.59
N PRO A 48 -10.78 12.08 1.61
CA PRO A 48 -11.60 11.91 0.41
C PRO A 48 -11.27 12.92 -0.67
N GLU A 49 -10.89 14.13 -0.27
CA GLU A 49 -10.47 15.18 -1.19
C GLU A 49 -9.18 14.84 -1.94
N ARG A 50 -8.45 13.77 -1.59
CA ARG A 50 -7.29 13.29 -2.38
C ARG A 50 -7.66 12.24 -3.42
N LEU A 51 -8.91 11.77 -3.45
CA LEU A 51 -9.35 10.75 -4.41
C LEU A 51 -9.32 11.23 -5.86
N HIS A 52 -9.50 12.53 -6.09
CA HIS A 52 -9.45 13.11 -7.43
C HIS A 52 -8.02 13.19 -8.00
N GLN A 53 -6.98 12.97 -7.18
CA GLN A 53 -5.60 13.24 -7.58
C GLN A 53 -5.12 12.38 -8.78
N PRO A 54 -5.46 11.08 -8.88
CA PRO A 54 -5.08 10.27 -10.04
C PRO A 54 -5.80 10.64 -11.34
N TYR A 55 -6.90 11.41 -11.30
CA TYR A 55 -7.60 11.92 -12.49
C TYR A 55 -6.93 13.16 -13.10
N GLY A 56 -5.84 13.64 -12.50
CA GLY A 56 -5.14 14.83 -12.96
C GLY A 56 -4.50 14.68 -14.35
N LYS A 57 -4.09 15.82 -14.94
CA LYS A 57 -3.42 15.85 -16.24
C LYS A 57 -1.91 15.61 -16.09
N PHE A 58 -1.49 14.35 -16.09
CA PHE A 58 -0.09 13.96 -16.15
C PHE A 58 0.07 12.65 -16.96
N PRO A 59 1.26 12.34 -17.48
CA PRO A 59 1.49 11.10 -18.23
C PRO A 59 1.15 9.85 -17.41
N ALA A 60 0.95 8.72 -18.11
CA ALA A 60 0.90 7.41 -17.47
C ALA A 60 2.07 7.23 -16.49
N ALA A 61 1.80 6.64 -15.33
CA ALA A 61 2.72 6.62 -14.19
C ALA A 61 2.52 5.37 -13.35
N LYS A 62 3.60 4.92 -12.71
CA LYS A 62 3.56 3.95 -11.60
C LYS A 62 3.32 4.70 -10.30
N ILE A 63 2.18 4.48 -9.68
CA ILE A 63 1.71 5.17 -8.48
C ILE A 63 1.78 4.21 -7.30
N PHE A 64 2.59 4.55 -6.30
CA PHE A 64 2.59 3.85 -5.02
C PHE A 64 1.46 4.35 -4.13
N VAL A 65 0.51 3.46 -3.83
CA VAL A 65 -0.70 3.76 -3.08
C VAL A 65 -0.44 3.63 -1.58
N VAL A 66 -0.73 4.70 -0.84
CA VAL A 66 -0.61 4.79 0.62
C VAL A 66 0.82 4.50 1.10
N SER A 67 1.77 5.31 0.67
CA SER A 67 3.15 5.29 1.17
C SER A 67 3.27 5.76 2.64
N MET A 68 2.25 6.45 3.16
CA MET A 68 2.22 6.98 4.52
C MET A 68 1.21 6.25 5.41
N GLY A 69 1.00 4.95 5.18
CA GLY A 69 0.09 4.13 5.98
C GLY A 69 0.12 2.65 5.59
N ASP A 70 -0.89 1.91 6.02
CA ASP A 70 -1.21 0.57 5.49
C ASP A 70 -2.71 0.54 5.20
N LEU A 71 -3.07 0.54 3.91
CA LEU A 71 -4.45 0.64 3.44
C LEU A 71 -5.29 -0.59 3.85
N PHE A 72 -4.67 -1.75 3.99
CA PHE A 72 -5.36 -3.02 4.22
C PHE A 72 -5.24 -3.48 5.67
N GLY A 73 -4.87 -2.60 6.61
CA GLY A 73 -5.01 -2.92 8.03
C GLY A 73 -6.46 -3.21 8.41
N ASN A 74 -6.71 -4.12 9.36
CA ASN A 74 -8.07 -4.42 9.84
C ASN A 74 -8.79 -3.20 10.47
N TRP A 75 -8.03 -2.17 10.83
CA TRP A 75 -8.52 -0.90 11.35
C TRP A 75 -8.95 0.10 10.27
N VAL A 76 -8.73 -0.20 8.99
CA VAL A 76 -9.16 0.66 7.88
C VAL A 76 -10.56 0.24 7.45
N PRO A 77 -11.56 1.13 7.53
CA PRO A 77 -12.91 0.86 7.06
C PRO A 77 -12.95 0.39 5.60
N LYS A 78 -13.83 -0.57 5.30
CA LYS A 78 -13.91 -1.21 3.98
C LYS A 78 -14.25 -0.20 2.88
N ASP A 79 -15.15 0.73 3.16
CA ASP A 79 -15.59 1.80 2.26
C ASP A 79 -14.44 2.72 1.83
N TRP A 80 -13.45 2.96 2.70
CA TRP A 80 -12.25 3.73 2.34
C TRP A 80 -11.42 2.98 1.30
N ILE A 81 -11.26 1.67 1.47
CA ILE A 81 -10.50 0.82 0.55
C ILE A 81 -11.21 0.73 -0.79
N GLU A 82 -12.54 0.52 -0.78
CA GLU A 82 -13.36 0.49 -1.99
C GLU A 82 -13.26 1.81 -2.76
N ALA A 83 -13.28 2.95 -2.08
CA ALA A 83 -13.12 4.26 -2.71
C ALA A 83 -11.75 4.42 -3.39
N VAL A 84 -10.67 3.93 -2.75
CA VAL A 84 -9.31 3.99 -3.31
C VAL A 84 -9.16 3.04 -4.51
N ILE A 85 -9.66 1.81 -4.40
CA ILE A 85 -9.62 0.83 -5.48
C ILE A 85 -10.46 1.32 -6.66
N LYS A 86 -11.61 1.93 -6.43
CA LYS A 86 -12.44 2.51 -7.50
C LYS A 86 -11.65 3.48 -8.36
N VAL A 87 -10.85 4.36 -7.76
CA VAL A 87 -9.98 5.28 -8.52
C VAL A 87 -8.94 4.52 -9.34
N ALA A 88 -8.37 3.42 -8.81
CA ALA A 88 -7.44 2.60 -9.57
C ALA A 88 -8.09 1.91 -10.78
N LEU A 89 -9.36 1.50 -10.66
CA LEU A 89 -10.15 0.95 -11.77
C LEU A 89 -10.50 2.03 -12.82
N ASP A 90 -10.92 3.21 -12.36
CA ASP A 90 -11.34 4.31 -13.24
C ASP A 90 -10.16 4.94 -14.00
N CYS A 91 -8.95 4.90 -13.43
CA CYS A 91 -7.74 5.50 -14.01
C CYS A 91 -6.79 4.44 -14.62
N SER A 92 -7.29 3.61 -15.53
CA SER A 92 -6.56 2.46 -16.11
C SER A 92 -5.25 2.79 -16.84
N MET A 93 -5.06 4.06 -17.23
CA MET A 93 -3.80 4.55 -17.81
C MET A 93 -2.61 4.53 -16.85
N HIS A 94 -2.84 4.47 -15.53
CA HIS A 94 -1.79 4.39 -14.51
C HIS A 94 -1.65 2.97 -13.96
N GLN A 95 -0.45 2.63 -13.52
CA GLN A 95 -0.20 1.41 -12.76
C GLN A 95 -0.26 1.72 -11.26
N PHE A 96 -1.13 1.05 -10.51
CA PHE A 96 -1.29 1.27 -9.06
C PHE A 96 -0.64 0.14 -8.28
N MET A 97 0.38 0.48 -7.50
CA MET A 97 1.10 -0.46 -6.63
C MET A 97 0.54 -0.36 -5.22
N PHE A 98 -0.12 -1.42 -4.77
CA PHE A 98 -0.57 -1.61 -3.40
C PHE A 98 0.45 -2.43 -2.63
N LEU A 99 0.73 -2.07 -1.38
CA LEU A 99 1.63 -2.82 -0.51
C LEU A 99 1.08 -2.84 0.91
N THR A 100 1.10 -4.00 1.56
CA THR A 100 0.54 -4.17 2.90
C THR A 100 1.22 -5.29 3.68
N LYS A 101 1.10 -5.26 5.01
CA LYS A 101 1.37 -6.43 5.88
C LYS A 101 0.13 -7.28 6.16
N ASN A 102 -1.02 -6.92 5.58
CA ASN A 102 -2.30 -7.58 5.76
C ASN A 102 -2.87 -8.11 4.43
N PRO A 103 -2.11 -8.88 3.63
CA PRO A 103 -2.54 -9.29 2.29
C PRO A 103 -3.79 -10.18 2.29
N GLY A 104 -4.18 -10.77 3.44
CA GLY A 104 -5.44 -11.49 3.55
C GLY A 104 -6.67 -10.65 3.22
N ARG A 105 -6.63 -9.33 3.44
CA ARG A 105 -7.76 -8.46 3.05
C ARG A 105 -7.91 -8.27 1.55
N TYR A 106 -6.91 -8.62 0.74
CA TYR A 106 -7.06 -8.58 -0.72
C TYR A 106 -8.21 -9.46 -1.21
N HIS A 107 -8.56 -10.52 -0.48
CA HIS A 107 -9.69 -11.41 -0.81
C HIS A 107 -11.06 -10.72 -0.72
N GLU A 108 -11.17 -9.56 -0.08
CA GLU A 108 -12.41 -8.78 0.06
C GLU A 108 -12.73 -7.90 -1.17
N PHE A 109 -11.79 -7.76 -2.11
CA PHE A 109 -11.86 -6.76 -3.18
C PHE A 109 -11.53 -7.32 -4.56
N THR A 110 -11.95 -6.60 -5.60
CA THR A 110 -11.60 -6.90 -7.00
C THR A 110 -10.60 -5.88 -7.51
N PHE A 111 -9.60 -6.35 -8.24
CA PHE A 111 -8.55 -5.54 -8.83
C PHE A 111 -8.46 -5.78 -10.33
N SER A 112 -8.05 -4.76 -11.07
CA SER A 112 -7.80 -4.79 -12.52
C SER A 112 -6.33 -5.06 -12.85
N GLU A 113 -6.02 -5.27 -14.13
CA GLU A 113 -4.68 -5.58 -14.64
C GLU A 113 -3.66 -4.45 -14.42
N ASN A 114 -4.12 -3.20 -14.27
CA ASN A 114 -3.27 -2.07 -13.95
C ASN A 114 -2.93 -1.99 -12.44
N CYS A 115 -3.44 -2.91 -11.61
CA CYS A 115 -3.05 -3.02 -10.21
C CYS A 115 -1.88 -4.00 -10.02
N TRP A 116 -1.01 -3.70 -9.06
CA TRP A 116 0.05 -4.58 -8.57
C TRP A 116 -0.17 -4.76 -7.07
N LEU A 117 -0.30 -6.01 -6.61
CA LEU A 117 -0.55 -6.36 -5.21
C LEU A 117 0.75 -6.83 -4.56
N GLY A 118 1.15 -6.12 -3.53
CA GLY A 118 2.37 -6.37 -2.77
C GLY A 118 2.08 -6.89 -1.37
N ALA A 119 2.97 -7.72 -0.85
CA ALA A 119 3.06 -8.00 0.58
C ALA A 119 4.44 -7.61 1.13
N THR A 120 4.46 -6.98 2.30
CA THR A 120 5.71 -6.70 3.04
C THR A 120 6.06 -7.90 3.93
N VAL A 121 7.29 -8.40 3.78
CA VAL A 121 7.85 -9.51 4.54
C VAL A 121 9.23 -9.12 5.07
N GLU A 122 9.44 -9.15 6.37
CA GLU A 122 10.72 -8.77 6.98
C GLU A 122 11.67 -9.96 7.20
N ARG A 123 11.09 -11.16 7.32
CA ARG A 123 11.80 -12.42 7.60
C ARG A 123 10.89 -13.59 7.20
N LEU A 124 11.48 -14.75 6.94
CA LEU A 124 10.72 -16.00 6.76
C LEU A 124 10.43 -16.66 8.11
N ASN A 125 9.39 -16.18 8.80
CA ASN A 125 8.76 -16.83 9.94
C ASN A 125 7.28 -17.12 9.61
N ASP A 126 6.52 -17.67 10.56
CA ASP A 126 5.10 -18.00 10.35
C ASP A 126 4.28 -16.83 9.77
N GLU A 127 4.46 -15.61 10.31
CA GLU A 127 3.81 -14.41 9.76
C GLU A 127 4.26 -14.08 8.33
N GLY A 128 5.55 -14.21 8.03
CA GLY A 128 6.08 -13.99 6.68
C GLY A 128 5.49 -14.98 5.67
N TYR A 129 5.45 -16.26 6.03
CA TYR A 129 4.85 -17.32 5.22
C TYR A 129 3.33 -17.14 5.06
N ASP A 130 2.63 -16.73 6.11
CA ASP A 130 1.20 -16.45 6.06
C ASP A 130 0.88 -15.30 5.09
N ARG A 131 1.65 -14.21 5.16
CA ARG A 131 1.49 -13.07 4.24
C ARG A 131 1.75 -13.47 2.78
N MET A 132 2.79 -14.26 2.54
CA MET A 132 3.08 -14.79 1.20
C MET A 132 1.96 -15.72 0.71
N SER A 133 1.45 -16.59 1.58
CA SER A 133 0.36 -17.51 1.28
C SER A 133 -0.91 -16.76 0.87
N HIS A 134 -1.31 -15.74 1.64
CA HIS A 134 -2.47 -14.91 1.32
C HIS A 134 -2.29 -14.15 -0.01
N LEU A 135 -1.12 -13.56 -0.25
CA LEU A 135 -0.84 -12.88 -1.51
C LEU A 135 -0.95 -13.88 -2.68
N ASN A 136 -0.35 -15.05 -2.57
CA ASN A 136 -0.38 -16.07 -3.61
C ASN A 136 -1.82 -16.59 -3.86
N ALA A 137 -2.61 -16.80 -2.81
CA ALA A 137 -3.98 -17.27 -2.90
C ALA A 137 -4.97 -16.21 -3.44
N THR A 138 -4.59 -14.93 -3.49
CA THR A 138 -5.46 -13.86 -3.99
C THR A 138 -5.82 -14.09 -5.46
N LYS A 139 -7.11 -14.31 -5.77
CA LYS A 139 -7.60 -14.52 -7.14
C LYS A 139 -7.75 -13.17 -7.84
N THR A 140 -6.88 -12.88 -8.80
CA THR A 140 -6.84 -11.58 -9.49
C THR A 140 -6.04 -11.66 -10.78
N ASN A 141 -6.29 -10.74 -11.71
CA ASN A 141 -5.44 -10.50 -12.89
C ASN A 141 -4.33 -9.47 -12.61
N ALA A 142 -4.35 -8.85 -11.42
CA ALA A 142 -3.30 -7.95 -10.96
C ALA A 142 -1.96 -8.69 -10.83
N LYS A 143 -0.86 -8.00 -11.15
CA LYS A 143 0.48 -8.53 -10.87
C LYS A 143 0.70 -8.65 -9.37
N LYS A 144 1.57 -9.56 -8.94
CA LYS A 144 1.92 -9.75 -7.53
C LYS A 144 3.42 -9.51 -7.33
N PHE A 145 3.79 -8.95 -6.18
CA PHE A 145 5.20 -8.76 -5.82
C PHE A 145 5.41 -8.90 -4.31
N LEU A 146 6.65 -9.19 -3.92
CA LEU A 146 7.07 -9.16 -2.51
C LEU A 146 7.98 -7.97 -2.28
N SER A 147 7.74 -7.25 -1.19
CA SER A 147 8.64 -6.23 -0.67
C SER A 147 9.32 -6.80 0.57
N ILE A 148 10.63 -7.00 0.49
CA ILE A 148 11.40 -7.50 1.62
C ILE A 148 12.01 -6.30 2.35
N GLU A 149 11.32 -5.77 3.37
CA GLU A 149 11.72 -4.50 3.98
C GLU A 149 11.39 -4.37 5.48
N PRO A 150 12.41 -4.15 6.33
CA PRO A 150 13.83 -4.44 6.12
C PRO A 150 14.08 -5.95 6.14
N ILE A 151 15.18 -6.39 5.54
CA ILE A 151 15.67 -7.77 5.73
C ILE A 151 16.13 -7.89 7.18
N LEU A 152 15.31 -8.54 8.02
CA LEU A 152 15.61 -8.76 9.44
C LEU A 152 15.91 -10.23 9.77
N GLY A 153 15.91 -11.12 8.76
CA GLY A 153 16.20 -12.54 8.88
C GLY A 153 16.62 -13.16 7.54
N SER A 154 16.94 -14.45 7.56
CA SER A 154 17.33 -15.19 6.35
C SER A 154 16.15 -15.45 5.41
N PHE A 155 16.46 -15.50 4.11
CA PHE A 155 15.53 -15.81 3.02
C PHE A 155 16.05 -16.99 2.18
N ASN A 156 16.60 -18.01 2.83
CA ASN A 156 17.39 -19.07 2.20
C ASN A 156 16.56 -20.03 1.30
N CYS A 157 15.26 -19.79 1.10
CA CYS A 157 14.34 -20.72 0.44
C CYS A 157 13.26 -20.03 -0.43
N LEU A 158 13.51 -18.80 -0.92
CA LEU A 158 12.63 -18.17 -1.93
C LEU A 158 12.90 -18.69 -3.33
#